data_AF-A0A7S2L7N2-F1
#
_entry.id   AF-A0A7S2L7N2-F1
#
_cell.length_a   1.000
_cell.length_b   1.000
_cell.length_c   1.000
_cell.angle_alpha   90.00
_cell.angle_beta   90.00
_cell.angle_gamma   90.00
#
_symmetry.space_group_name_H-M   'P 1'
#
loop_
_entity.id
_entity.type
_entity.pdbx_description
1 polymer ?
#
loop_
_entity_poly.entity_id
_entity_poly.type
_entity_poly.pdbx_seq_one_letter_code
_entity_poly.pdbx_strand_id
1 'polypeptide(L)'
;AVLIGLPIFALQAWMGSTFADVCTELEKQFENFDVRDAAASFESDRISILAGIEKLFDDSLDNFNTAVRTILKPAAMRSLSAQRAMAPYKAMLWQALPTILCVLSGCSNTMHLPLWYRVLMYAFGGTTVLCILPLLSAAAMELGRRCAIFARLDGAWAAVVHV
;
A
#
# COMPACT_ATOMS: atom_id res chain seq x y z
N ALA A 1 6.40 21.35 17.51
CA ALA A 1 6.68 20.53 16.30
C ALA A 1 5.97 19.17 16.35
N VAL A 2 6.13 18.37 17.42
CA VAL A 2 5.59 16.99 17.54
C VAL A 2 4.06 16.90 17.40
N LEU A 3 3.30 17.84 17.97
CA LEU A 3 1.83 17.83 17.93
C LEU A 3 1.21 18.05 16.54
N ILE A 4 1.92 18.72 15.62
CA ILE A 4 1.39 19.00 14.27
C ILE A 4 1.54 17.79 13.34
N GLY A 5 2.55 16.93 13.59
CA GLY A 5 2.76 15.71 12.80
C GLY A 5 1.84 14.55 13.17
N LEU A 6 1.28 14.57 14.38
CA LEU A 6 0.45 13.49 14.92
C LEU A 6 -0.75 13.10 14.03
N PRO A 7 -1.60 14.03 13.54
CA PRO A 7 -2.70 13.67 12.64
C PRO A 7 -2.23 13.10 11.30
N ILE A 8 -1.08 13.58 10.80
CA ILE A 8 -0.47 13.10 9.56
C ILE A 8 -0.01 11.65 9.73
N PHE A 9 0.74 11.36 10.79
CA PHE A 9 1.21 10.00 11.09
C PHE A 9 0.06 9.05 11.44
N ALA A 10 -0.99 9.55 12.11
CA ALA A 10 -2.19 8.76 12.38
C ALA A 10 -2.93 8.40 11.08
N LEU A 11 -3.07 9.33 10.15
CA LEU A 11 -3.65 9.06 8.83
C LEU A 11 -2.83 8.02 8.05
N GLN A 12 -1.50 8.11 8.12
CA GLN A 12 -0.61 7.14 7.47
C GLN A 12 -0.70 5.75 8.09
N ALA A 13 -0.75 5.67 9.41
CA ALA A 13 -0.96 4.41 10.11
C ALA A 13 -2.33 3.80 9.75
N TRP A 14 -3.38 4.63 9.67
CA TRP A 14 -4.70 4.20 9.22
C TRP A 14 -4.68 3.69 7.77
N MET A 15 -4.04 4.39 6.84
CA MET A 15 -3.84 3.91 5.47
C MET A 15 -3.09 2.57 5.42
N GLY A 16 -2.09 2.39 6.29
CA GLY A 16 -1.40 1.11 6.47
C GLY A 16 -2.32 -0.03 6.96
N SER A 17 -3.25 0.28 7.87
CA SER A 17 -4.27 -0.66 8.34
C SER A 17 -5.23 -1.05 7.22
N THR A 18 -5.79 -0.07 6.50
CA THR A 18 -6.67 -0.33 5.35
C THR A 18 -5.98 -1.15 4.28
N PHE A 19 -4.67 -0.95 4.08
CA PHE A 19 -3.92 -1.79 3.17
C PHE A 19 -3.83 -3.26 3.63
N ALA A 20 -3.69 -3.50 4.94
CA ALA A 20 -3.77 -4.86 5.46
C ALA A 20 -5.14 -5.50 5.17
N ASP A 21 -6.24 -4.75 5.22
CA ASP A 21 -7.56 -5.23 4.78
C ASP A 21 -7.58 -5.61 3.29
N VAL A 22 -7.07 -4.73 2.42
CA VAL A 22 -7.02 -4.98 0.97
C VAL A 22 -6.17 -6.21 0.64
N CYS A 23 -5.03 -6.40 1.31
CA CYS A 23 -4.22 -7.61 1.16
C CYS A 23 -5.01 -8.87 1.52
N THR A 24 -5.69 -8.85 2.66
CA THR A 24 -6.47 -10.00 3.12
C THR A 24 -7.65 -10.30 2.20
N GLU A 25 -8.28 -9.26 1.65
CA GLU A 25 -9.38 -9.42 0.71
C GLU A 25 -8.89 -9.97 -0.63
N LEU A 26 -7.77 -9.45 -1.15
CA LEU A 26 -7.16 -9.97 -2.37
C LEU A 26 -6.72 -11.43 -2.21
N GLU A 27 -6.15 -11.77 -1.06
CA GLU A 27 -5.79 -13.15 -0.74
C GLU A 27 -7.02 -14.07 -0.75
N LYS A 28 -8.13 -13.65 -0.14
CA LYS A 28 -9.40 -14.40 -0.19
C LYS A 28 -9.94 -14.52 -1.61
N GLN A 29 -9.83 -13.48 -2.43
CA GLN A 29 -10.26 -13.51 -3.83
C GLN A 29 -9.45 -14.53 -4.63
N PHE A 30 -8.14 -14.65 -4.38
CA PHE A 30 -7.33 -15.70 -5.01
C PHE A 30 -7.69 -17.10 -4.52
N GLU A 31 -7.93 -17.30 -3.23
CA GLU A 31 -8.33 -18.60 -2.68
C GLU A 31 -9.69 -19.06 -3.23
N ASN A 32 -10.63 -18.13 -3.33
CA ASN A 32 -11.98 -18.41 -3.82
C ASN A 32 -12.10 -18.31 -5.35
N PHE A 33 -11.01 -18.01 -6.06
CA PHE A 33 -11.05 -17.88 -7.51
C PHE A 33 -11.38 -19.23 -8.15
N ASP A 34 -12.46 -19.25 -8.94
CA ASP A 34 -12.76 -20.30 -9.90
C ASP A 34 -13.03 -19.64 -11.26
N VAL A 35 -12.29 -20.05 -12.28
CA VAL A 35 -12.48 -19.63 -13.66
C VAL A 35 -13.90 -19.89 -14.18
N ARG A 36 -14.59 -20.90 -13.64
CA ARG A 36 -15.97 -21.25 -14.02
C ARG A 36 -16.98 -20.20 -13.59
N ASP A 37 -16.72 -19.52 -12.47
CA ASP A 37 -17.56 -18.47 -11.91
C ASP A 37 -17.22 -17.08 -12.45
N ALA A 38 -16.27 -16.98 -13.38
CA ALA A 38 -15.87 -15.73 -13.98
C ALA A 38 -17.03 -15.10 -14.76
N ALA A 39 -17.33 -13.84 -14.45
CA ALA A 39 -18.36 -13.09 -15.15
C ALA A 39 -17.99 -12.90 -16.63
N ALA A 40 -18.86 -13.37 -17.53
CA ALA A 40 -18.73 -13.19 -18.97
C ALA A 40 -19.92 -12.40 -19.51
N SER A 41 -19.67 -11.45 -20.39
CA SER A 41 -20.73 -10.67 -21.05
C SER A 41 -21.54 -11.52 -22.04
N PHE A 42 -20.91 -12.53 -22.64
CA PHE A 42 -21.53 -13.45 -23.58
C PHE A 42 -21.18 -14.90 -23.24
N GLU A 43 -22.19 -15.75 -23.24
CA GLU A 43 -22.05 -17.18 -22.93
C GLU A 43 -21.18 -17.92 -23.96
N SER A 44 -21.29 -17.55 -25.23
CA SER A 44 -20.46 -18.10 -26.32
C SER A 44 -18.98 -17.86 -26.08
N ASP A 45 -18.63 -16.68 -25.57
CA ASP A 45 -17.25 -16.30 -25.29
C ASP A 45 -16.74 -17.05 -24.05
N ARG A 46 -17.61 -17.24 -23.03
CA ARG A 46 -17.26 -18.07 -21.87
C ARG A 46 -16.85 -19.47 -22.28
N ILE A 47 -17.65 -20.13 -23.13
CA ILE A 47 -17.36 -21.49 -23.60
C ILE A 47 -16.04 -21.52 -24.38
N SER A 48 -15.84 -20.57 -25.29
CA SER A 48 -14.63 -20.49 -26.12
C SER A 48 -13.37 -20.26 -25.26
N ILE A 49 -13.44 -19.36 -24.29
CA ILE A 49 -12.34 -19.04 -23.37
C ILE A 49 -12.04 -20.24 -22.47
N LEU A 50 -13.06 -20.85 -21.87
CA LEU A 50 -12.86 -22.03 -21.01
C LEU A 50 -12.23 -23.18 -21.77
N ALA A 51 -12.71 -23.49 -22.98
CA ALA A 51 -12.11 -24.52 -23.83
C ALA A 51 -10.65 -24.20 -24.21
N GLY A 52 -10.35 -22.92 -24.46
CA GLY A 52 -8.98 -22.46 -24.71
C GLY A 52 -8.06 -22.64 -23.51
N ILE A 53 -8.54 -22.27 -22.31
CA ILE A 53 -7.79 -22.43 -21.05
C ILE A 53 -7.60 -23.91 -20.73
N GLU A 54 -8.64 -24.72 -20.84
CA GLU A 54 -8.60 -26.16 -20.59
C GLU A 54 -7.50 -26.81 -21.44
N LYS A 55 -7.48 -26.52 -22.75
CA LYS A 55 -6.44 -27.02 -23.67
C LYS A 55 -5.02 -26.56 -23.33
N LEU A 56 -4.86 -25.39 -22.73
CA LEU A 56 -3.55 -24.84 -22.32
C LEU A 56 -3.04 -25.45 -21.01
N PHE A 57 -3.93 -26.00 -20.18
CA PHE A 57 -3.62 -26.50 -18.83
C PHE A 57 -3.92 -28.00 -18.70
N ASP A 58 -3.40 -28.78 -19.64
CA ASP A 58 -3.49 -30.25 -19.67
C ASP A 58 -4.95 -30.76 -19.61
N ASP A 59 -5.82 -30.13 -20.39
CA ASP A 59 -7.25 -30.42 -20.46
C ASP A 59 -7.97 -30.33 -19.09
N SER A 60 -7.47 -29.48 -18.19
CA SER A 60 -8.04 -29.28 -16.85
C SER A 60 -8.09 -27.82 -16.41
N LEU A 61 -9.31 -27.33 -16.18
CA LEU A 61 -9.54 -26.03 -15.56
C LEU A 61 -9.09 -26.00 -14.08
N ASP A 62 -9.03 -27.15 -13.41
CA ASP A 62 -8.57 -27.22 -12.02
C ASP A 62 -7.05 -27.02 -11.92
N ASN A 63 -6.31 -27.44 -12.94
CA ASN A 63 -4.88 -27.15 -13.07
C ASN A 63 -4.64 -25.64 -13.26
N PHE A 64 -5.48 -24.97 -14.06
CA PHE A 64 -5.45 -23.52 -14.19
C PHE A 64 -5.75 -22.81 -12.86
N ASN A 65 -6.83 -23.18 -12.19
CA ASN A 65 -7.18 -22.60 -10.88
C ASN A 65 -6.06 -22.83 -9.85
N THR A 66 -5.42 -24.01 -9.87
CA THR A 66 -4.25 -24.31 -9.03
C THR A 66 -3.06 -23.43 -9.39
N ALA A 67 -2.75 -23.23 -10.67
CA ALA A 67 -1.69 -22.34 -11.12
C ALA A 67 -1.95 -20.88 -10.70
N VAL A 68 -3.20 -20.42 -10.76
CA VAL A 68 -3.59 -19.09 -10.24
C VAL A 68 -3.30 -18.97 -8.74
N ARG A 69 -3.71 -19.96 -7.94
CA ARG A 69 -3.49 -19.96 -6.48
C ARG A 69 -2.04 -20.13 -6.05
N THR A 70 -1.25 -20.90 -6.80
CA THR A 70 0.12 -21.28 -6.41
C THR A 70 1.21 -20.42 -7.05
N ILE A 71 0.96 -19.87 -8.25
CA ILE A 71 1.95 -19.08 -9.00
C ILE A 71 1.54 -17.61 -9.05
N LEU A 72 0.31 -17.33 -9.46
CA LEU A 72 -0.13 -15.94 -9.67
C LEU A 72 -0.36 -15.21 -8.35
N LYS A 73 -0.99 -15.85 -7.36
CA LYS A 73 -1.20 -15.29 -6.01
C LYS A 73 0.13 -14.80 -5.38
N PRO A 74 1.18 -15.62 -5.21
CA PRO A 74 2.40 -15.14 -4.56
C PRO A 74 3.12 -14.06 -5.40
N ALA A 75 3.06 -14.13 -6.73
CA ALA A 75 3.62 -13.08 -7.59
C ALA A 75 2.88 -11.74 -7.42
N ALA A 76 1.55 -11.77 -7.42
CA ALA A 76 0.69 -10.60 -7.20
C ALA A 76 0.89 -10.01 -5.80
N MET A 77 0.87 -10.83 -4.75
CA MET A 77 1.08 -10.40 -3.37
C MET A 77 2.49 -9.83 -3.16
N ARG A 78 3.52 -10.39 -3.81
CA ARG A 78 4.89 -9.85 -3.79
C ARG A 78 4.97 -8.49 -4.49
N SER A 79 4.31 -8.35 -5.64
CA SER A 79 4.24 -7.07 -6.36
C SER A 79 3.55 -5.98 -5.54
N LEU A 80 2.44 -6.34 -4.88
CA LEU A 80 1.68 -5.46 -4.02
C LEU A 80 2.50 -5.00 -2.80
N SER A 81 3.19 -5.93 -2.14
CA SER A 81 4.04 -5.62 -0.98
C SER A 81 5.32 -4.85 -1.34
N ALA A 82 5.77 -4.91 -2.60
CA ALA A 82 6.91 -4.12 -3.08
C ALA A 82 6.58 -2.62 -3.28
N GLN A 83 5.30 -2.25 -3.35
CA GLN A 83 4.88 -0.85 -3.43
C GLN A 83 5.07 -0.17 -2.06
N ARG A 84 6.21 0.51 -1.88
CA ARG A 84 6.62 1.17 -0.62
C ARG A 84 5.69 2.28 -0.13
N ALA A 85 4.86 2.85 -1.00
CA ALA A 85 3.87 3.85 -0.64
C ALA A 85 2.62 3.63 -1.48
N MET A 86 1.54 3.22 -0.82
CA MET A 86 0.25 2.92 -1.48
C MET A 86 -0.71 4.09 -1.44
N ALA A 87 -0.35 5.15 -0.71
CA ALA A 87 -1.03 6.41 -0.82
C ALA A 87 -0.83 6.92 -2.26
N PRO A 88 -1.91 7.28 -2.98
CA PRO A 88 -1.76 7.91 -4.28
C PRO A 88 -0.86 9.14 -4.12
N TYR A 89 0.05 9.35 -5.07
CA TYR A 89 1.06 10.42 -5.00
C TYR A 89 0.46 11.79 -4.64
N LYS A 90 -0.76 12.07 -5.12
CA LYS A 90 -1.54 13.26 -4.77
C LYS A 90 -1.80 13.40 -3.26
N ALA A 91 -2.17 12.31 -2.58
CA ALA A 91 -2.40 12.31 -1.14
C ALA A 91 -1.10 12.56 -0.36
N MET A 92 0.01 11.95 -0.79
CA MET A 92 1.33 12.22 -0.19
C MET A 92 1.76 13.69 -0.39
N LEU A 93 1.44 14.28 -1.54
CA LEU A 93 1.75 15.67 -1.83
C LEU A 93 0.94 16.63 -0.94
N TRP A 94 -0.36 16.38 -0.77
CA TRP A 94 -1.20 17.16 0.15
C TRP A 94 -0.72 17.08 1.59
N GLN A 95 -0.24 15.91 1.99
CA GLN A 95 0.32 15.68 3.30
C GLN A 95 1.66 16.39 3.51
N ALA A 96 2.46 16.54 2.45
CA ALA A 96 3.72 17.29 2.49
C ALA A 96 3.53 18.81 2.49
N LEU A 97 2.35 19.31 2.07
CA LEU A 97 2.09 20.73 1.89
C LEU A 97 2.38 21.58 3.14
N PRO A 98 1.95 21.23 4.37
CA PRO A 98 2.26 22.02 5.55
C PRO A 98 3.77 22.11 5.82
N THR A 99 4.49 21.02 5.59
CA THR A 99 5.95 20.96 5.73
C THR A 99 6.63 21.82 4.67
N ILE A 100 6.17 21.76 3.42
CA ILE A 100 6.66 22.61 2.32
C ILE A 100 6.48 24.09 2.67
N LEU A 101 5.28 24.49 3.12
CA LEU A 101 5.02 25.88 3.50
C LEU A 101 5.88 26.33 4.69
N CYS A 102 6.09 25.47 5.67
CA CYS A 102 6.96 25.75 6.81
C CYS A 102 8.42 25.94 6.38
N VAL A 103 8.93 25.06 5.52
CA VAL A 103 10.28 25.16 4.95
C VAL A 103 10.42 26.44 4.14
N LEU A 104 9.47 26.76 3.25
CA LEU A 104 9.48 27.99 2.45
C LEU A 104 9.45 29.24 3.33
N SER A 105 8.64 29.25 4.39
CA SER A 105 8.60 30.35 5.36
C SER A 105 9.95 30.55 6.06
N GLY A 106 10.58 29.45 6.52
CA GLY A 106 11.93 29.50 7.10
C GLY A 106 13.00 29.97 6.11
N CYS A 107 12.87 29.56 4.85
CA CYS A 107 13.74 29.99 3.75
C CYS A 107 13.63 31.49 3.48
N SER A 108 12.42 32.06 3.53
CA SER A 108 12.18 33.49 3.39
C SER A 108 12.74 34.28 4.58
N ASN A 109 12.58 33.77 5.80
CA ASN A 109 13.07 34.45 7.00
C ASN A 109 14.60 34.50 7.09
N THR A 110 15.31 33.61 6.39
CA THR A 110 16.78 33.52 6.40
C THR A 110 17.45 34.33 5.27
N MET A 111 16.69 35.11 4.50
CA MET A 111 17.21 35.89 3.36
C MET A 111 18.30 36.91 3.75
N HIS A 112 18.26 37.44 4.97
CA HIS A 112 19.23 38.41 5.49
C HIS A 112 20.57 37.78 5.90
N LEU A 113 20.68 36.45 5.92
CA LEU A 113 21.87 35.72 6.38
C LEU A 113 22.91 35.53 5.26
N PRO A 114 24.17 35.20 5.62
CA PRO A 114 25.22 34.91 4.65
C PRO A 114 24.82 33.82 3.64
N LEU A 115 25.38 33.89 2.41
CA LEU A 115 25.02 32.99 1.31
C LEU A 115 25.20 31.50 1.67
N TRP A 116 26.32 31.16 2.30
CA TRP A 116 26.62 29.78 2.68
C TRP A 116 25.56 29.18 3.61
N TYR A 117 25.01 29.99 4.52
CA TYR A 117 23.97 29.56 5.45
C TYR A 117 22.64 29.31 4.73
N ARG A 118 22.28 30.19 3.77
CA ARG A 118 21.08 30.04 2.94
C ARG A 118 21.14 28.76 2.10
N VAL A 119 22.30 28.47 1.49
CA VAL A 119 22.51 27.25 0.71
C VAL A 119 22.31 26.00 1.58
N LEU A 120 22.89 25.98 2.78
CA LEU A 120 22.70 24.87 3.73
C LEU A 120 21.23 24.70 4.13
N MET A 121 20.52 25.78 4.42
CA MET A 121 19.10 25.75 4.76
C MET A 121 18.23 25.23 3.62
N TYR A 122 18.51 25.62 2.38
CA TYR A 122 17.77 25.14 1.20
C TYR A 122 18.05 23.66 0.94
N ALA A 123 19.31 23.22 1.04
CA ALA A 123 19.69 21.82 0.90
C ALA A 123 19.03 20.96 1.98
N PHE A 124 19.04 21.42 3.24
CA PHE A 124 18.41 20.74 4.35
C PHE A 124 16.88 20.66 4.19
N GLY A 125 16.24 21.78 3.86
CA GLY A 125 14.79 21.84 3.64
C GLY A 125 14.34 20.94 2.49
N GLY A 126 15.03 21.00 1.35
CA GLY A 126 14.78 20.14 0.20
C GLY A 126 14.94 18.65 0.53
N THR A 127 16.04 18.29 1.21
CA THR A 127 16.28 16.90 1.65
C THR A 127 15.22 16.42 2.62
N THR A 128 14.78 17.28 3.55
CA THR A 128 13.75 16.93 4.52
C THR A 128 12.41 16.65 3.85
N VAL A 129 11.99 17.52 2.91
CA VAL A 129 10.71 17.38 2.21
C VAL A 129 10.73 16.23 1.22
N LEU A 130 11.79 16.09 0.43
CA LEU A 130 11.83 15.15 -0.70
C LEU A 130 12.34 13.76 -0.32
N CYS A 131 13.13 13.63 0.74
CA CYS A 131 13.74 12.36 1.13
C CYS A 131 13.24 11.88 2.49
N ILE A 132 13.34 12.71 3.53
CA ILE A 132 13.05 12.28 4.90
C ILE A 132 11.54 12.07 5.10
N LEU A 133 10.72 13.01 4.66
CA LEU A 133 9.27 12.94 4.86
C LEU A 133 8.64 11.72 4.17
N PRO A 134 8.95 11.38 2.90
CA PRO A 134 8.45 10.15 2.29
C PRO A 134 8.92 8.87 2.98
N LEU A 135 10.16 8.85 3.50
CA LEU A 135 10.68 7.70 4.26
C LEU A 135 9.93 7.51 5.59
N LEU A 136 9.71 8.60 6.34
CA LEU A 136 8.92 8.55 7.57
C LEU A 136 7.48 8.13 7.28
N SER A 137 6.93 8.57 6.14
CA SER A 137 5.60 8.20 5.68
C SER A 137 5.48 6.71 5.41
N ALA A 138 6.44 6.15 4.65
CA ALA A 138 6.50 4.72 4.38
C ALA A 138 6.68 3.91 5.67
N ALA A 139 7.53 4.38 6.59
CA ALA A 139 7.74 3.72 7.88
C ALA A 139 6.46 3.71 8.74
N ALA A 140 5.71 4.82 8.78
CA ALA A 140 4.44 4.90 9.51
C ALA A 140 3.36 4.00 8.91
N MET A 141 3.27 3.92 7.58
CA MET A 141 2.37 2.99 6.89
C MET A 141 2.71 1.53 7.20
N GLU A 142 4.00 1.16 7.14
CA GLU A 142 4.45 -0.19 7.47
C GLU A 142 4.21 -0.54 8.93
N LEU A 143 4.42 0.41 9.85
CA LEU A 143 4.10 0.22 11.27
C LEU A 143 2.59 0.01 11.46
N GLY A 144 1.75 0.84 10.84
CA GLY A 144 0.29 0.70 10.88
C GLY A 144 -0.17 -0.65 10.34
N ARG A 145 0.42 -1.11 9.22
CA ARG A 145 0.16 -2.43 8.64
C ARG A 145 0.51 -3.56 9.62
N ARG A 146 1.69 -3.51 10.24
CA ARG A 146 2.11 -4.51 11.23
C ARG A 146 1.20 -4.53 12.45
N CYS A 147 0.88 -3.36 13.01
CA CYS A 147 -0.02 -3.25 14.16
C CYS A 147 -1.41 -3.81 13.84
N ALA A 148 -1.95 -3.55 12.65
CA ALA A 148 -3.23 -4.11 12.22
C ALA A 148 -3.20 -5.65 12.15
N ILE A 149 -2.11 -6.24 11.66
CA ILE A 149 -1.93 -7.70 11.63
C ILE A 149 -1.87 -8.27 13.04
N PHE A 150 -1.06 -7.68 13.93
CA PHE A 150 -0.96 -8.12 15.33
C PHE A 150 -2.30 -8.02 16.07
N ALA A 151 -3.00 -6.89 15.97
CA ALA A 151 -4.29 -6.70 16.62
C ALA A 151 -5.34 -7.73 16.18
N ARG A 152 -5.31 -8.18 14.91
CA ARG A 152 -6.19 -9.24 14.41
C ARG A 152 -5.85 -10.61 14.95
N LEU A 153 -4.56 -10.92 15.11
CA LEU A 153 -4.13 -12.16 15.75
C LEU A 153 -4.61 -12.19 17.20
N ASP A 154 -4.35 -11.14 17.97
CA ASP A 154 -4.78 -11.05 19.37
C ASP A 154 -6.31 -11.10 19.52
N GLY A 155 -7.06 -10.43 18.64
CA GLY A 155 -8.53 -10.50 18.61
C GLY A 155 -9.06 -11.89 18.22
N ALA A 156 -8.39 -12.59 17.31
CA ALA A 156 -8.74 -13.97 16.95
C ALA A 156 -8.44 -14.95 18.09
N TRP A 157 -7.32 -14.76 18.80
CA TRP A 157 -7.00 -15.53 20.01
C TRP A 157 -8.02 -15.30 21.13
N ALA A 158 -8.43 -14.05 21.36
CA ALA A 158 -9.48 -13.73 22.32
C ALA A 158 -10.84 -14.36 21.95
N ALA A 159 -11.20 -14.39 20.66
CA ALA A 159 -12.42 -15.04 20.20
C ALA A 159 -12.40 -16.57 20.35
N VAL A 160 -11.24 -17.21 20.16
CA VAL A 160 -11.08 -18.68 20.31
C VAL A 160 -11.08 -19.13 21.77
N VAL A 161 -10.61 -18.28 22.70
CA VAL A 161 -10.61 -18.59 24.15
C VAL A 161 -12.00 -18.42 24.79
N HIS A 162 -12.94 -17.76 24.10
CA HIS A 162 -14.30 -17.51 24.58
C HIS A 162 -15.39 -18.38 23.92
N VAL A 163 -15.02 -19.41 23.16
CA VAL A 163 -15.92 -20.47 22.64
C VAL A 163 -15.63 -21.77 23.39
#